data_AF-A0A919DAT0-F1
#
_entry.id   AF-A0A919DAT0-F1
#
_cell.length_a   1.000
_cell.length_b   1.000
_cell.length_c   1.000
_cell.angle_alpha   90.00
_cell.angle_beta   90.00
_cell.angle_gamma   90.00
#
_symmetry.space_group_name_H-M   'P 1'
#
loop_
_entity.id
_entity.type
_entity.pdbx_description
1 polymer ?
#
loop_
_entity_poly.entity_id
_entity_poly.type
_entity_poly.pdbx_seq_one_letter_code
_entity_poly.pdbx_strand_id
1 'polypeptide(L)'
;MAMLAVVILIVVALAGLLIYDALRDNPRMASQTRAAPQLAEAREALIGHAKAEWCRLQTGTVADHLPCPDTGTSEGQAAATCAGTVRGRLPWRTLGLPPVRDAAGECLWYERGPGGARVIAPGAAQGAQVRDAAAGAPVCGGNYDPAQYVEGGNDIALAIAAADLAPPSGCAPPAPPPPPPPPSSNPSCVSAANTLLSKVSGNSNLCRQGGNRVAPECTGAANQIAINNCGCRPAADAFVNPPCLNNLNPPQCQAAIASLQGCG
;
A
#
# COMPACT_ATOMS: atom_id res chain seq x y z
N MET A 1 45.52 -23.28 -35.44
CA MET A 1 44.57 -23.87 -34.47
C MET A 1 44.49 -23.09 -33.17
N ALA A 2 45.62 -22.74 -32.52
CA ALA A 2 45.61 -21.98 -31.25
C ALA A 2 44.97 -20.58 -31.35
N MET A 3 45.26 -19.78 -32.38
CA MET A 3 44.61 -18.46 -32.56
C MET A 3 43.09 -18.56 -32.76
N LEU A 4 42.61 -19.60 -33.45
CA LEU A 4 41.19 -19.76 -33.76
C LEU A 4 40.40 -20.13 -32.49
N ALA A 5 40.98 -20.91 -31.59
CA ALA A 5 40.41 -21.22 -30.28
C ALA A 5 40.31 -19.99 -29.36
N VAL A 6 41.33 -19.11 -29.38
CA VAL A 6 41.34 -17.87 -28.60
C VAL A 6 40.27 -16.89 -29.09
N VAL A 7 40.11 -16.75 -30.41
CA VAL A 7 39.07 -15.88 -30.98
C VAL A 7 37.66 -16.38 -30.63
N ILE A 8 37.42 -17.70 -30.67
CA ILE A 8 36.12 -18.28 -30.28
C ILE A 8 35.82 -18.00 -28.81
N LEU A 9 36.79 -18.15 -27.90
CA LEU A 9 36.61 -17.86 -26.48
C LEU A 9 36.26 -16.39 -26.22
N ILE A 10 36.90 -15.46 -26.95
CA ILE A 10 36.60 -14.02 -26.83
C ILE A 10 35.18 -13.72 -27.33
N VAL A 11 34.77 -14.31 -28.46
CA VAL A 11 33.41 -14.12 -29.00
C VAL A 11 32.36 -14.66 -28.03
N VAL A 12 32.58 -15.82 -27.42
CA VAL A 12 31.67 -16.41 -26.43
C VAL A 12 31.59 -15.56 -25.17
N ALA A 13 32.71 -15.03 -24.68
CA ALA A 13 32.73 -14.16 -23.50
C ALA A 13 31.99 -12.82 -23.74
N LEU A 14 32.20 -12.20 -24.92
CA LEU A 14 31.51 -10.98 -25.29
C LEU A 14 30.01 -11.19 -25.51
N ALA A 15 29.62 -12.30 -26.17
CA ALA A 15 28.22 -12.68 -26.31
C ALA A 15 27.57 -12.93 -24.94
N GLY A 16 28.27 -13.60 -24.02
CA GLY A 16 27.81 -13.82 -22.65
C GLY A 16 27.59 -12.52 -21.87
N LEU A 17 28.46 -11.52 -22.04
CA LEU A 17 28.32 -10.21 -21.40
C LEU A 17 27.10 -9.44 -21.93
N LEU A 18 26.90 -9.44 -23.26
CA LEU A 18 25.73 -8.81 -23.88
C LEU A 18 24.41 -9.46 -23.47
N ILE A 19 24.39 -10.79 -23.36
CA ILE A 19 23.23 -11.55 -22.87
C ILE A 19 22.98 -11.24 -21.40
N TYR A 20 24.03 -11.12 -20.58
CA TYR A 20 23.91 -10.81 -19.15
C TYR A 20 23.29 -9.44 -18.92
N ASP A 21 23.75 -8.40 -19.62
CA ASP A 21 23.19 -7.05 -19.50
C ASP A 21 21.73 -7.00 -20.01
N ALA A 22 21.42 -7.67 -21.13
CA ALA A 22 20.05 -7.76 -21.65
C ALA A 22 19.07 -8.50 -20.69
N LEU A 23 19.57 -9.44 -19.89
CA LEU A 23 18.77 -10.12 -18.87
C LEU A 23 18.59 -9.27 -17.60
N ARG A 24 19.60 -8.47 -17.23
CA ARG A 24 19.57 -7.58 -16.05
C ARG A 24 18.67 -6.36 -16.29
N ASP A 25 18.68 -5.84 -17.51
CA ASP A 25 17.85 -4.72 -17.96
C ASP A 25 16.45 -5.16 -18.37
N ASN A 26 15.95 -6.29 -17.87
CA ASN A 26 14.58 -6.75 -18.13
C ASN A 26 13.66 -6.29 -16.98
N PRO A 27 13.15 -5.03 -17.00
CA PRO A 27 12.36 -4.45 -15.90
C PRO A 27 11.06 -5.21 -15.62
N ARG A 28 10.65 -6.09 -16.55
CA ARG A 28 9.44 -6.90 -16.46
C ARG A 28 9.51 -7.93 -15.33
N MET A 29 10.68 -8.56 -15.08
CA MET A 29 10.78 -9.59 -14.04
C MET A 29 10.84 -8.95 -12.64
N ALA A 30 11.65 -7.91 -12.46
CA ALA A 30 11.77 -7.20 -11.18
C ALA A 30 10.46 -6.46 -10.80
N SER A 31 9.74 -5.90 -11.79
CA SER A 31 8.45 -5.25 -11.57
C SER A 31 7.32 -6.25 -11.29
N GLN A 32 7.34 -7.45 -11.90
CA GLN A 32 6.37 -8.51 -11.60
C GLN A 32 6.45 -9.01 -10.14
N THR A 33 7.65 -9.09 -9.57
CA THR A 33 7.84 -9.52 -8.17
C THR A 33 7.38 -8.46 -7.15
N ARG A 34 7.38 -7.16 -7.52
CA ARG A 34 6.94 -6.05 -6.64
C ARG A 34 5.51 -5.57 -6.85
N ALA A 35 4.93 -5.72 -8.05
CA ALA A 35 3.55 -5.34 -8.35
C ALA A 35 2.51 -6.36 -7.88
N ALA A 36 2.94 -7.57 -7.51
CA ALA A 36 2.05 -8.66 -7.08
C ALA A 36 1.13 -8.31 -5.90
N PRO A 37 1.59 -7.73 -4.76
CA PRO A 37 0.73 -7.53 -3.59
C PRO A 37 -0.34 -6.45 -3.82
N GLN A 38 -0.02 -5.34 -4.47
CA GLN A 38 -0.97 -4.23 -4.67
C GLN A 38 -2.07 -4.60 -5.65
N LEU A 39 -1.70 -5.28 -6.75
CA LEU A 39 -2.67 -5.79 -7.71
C LEU A 39 -3.53 -6.89 -7.10
N ALA A 40 -2.96 -7.75 -6.26
CA ALA A 40 -3.70 -8.79 -5.54
C ALA A 40 -4.72 -8.19 -4.55
N GLU A 41 -4.35 -7.18 -3.77
CA GLU A 41 -5.27 -6.50 -2.85
C GLU A 41 -6.47 -5.90 -3.59
N ALA A 42 -6.22 -5.14 -4.66
CA ALA A 42 -7.28 -4.56 -5.48
C ALA A 42 -8.15 -5.64 -6.15
N ARG A 43 -7.54 -6.73 -6.62
CA ARG A 43 -8.22 -7.88 -7.21
C ARG A 43 -9.19 -8.53 -6.23
N GLU A 44 -8.72 -8.85 -5.04
CA GLU A 44 -9.54 -9.51 -4.02
C GLU A 44 -10.67 -8.60 -3.54
N ALA A 45 -10.43 -7.30 -3.42
CA ALA A 45 -11.49 -6.34 -3.09
C ALA A 45 -12.59 -6.29 -4.16
N LEU A 46 -12.23 -6.31 -5.44
CA LEU A 46 -13.19 -6.36 -6.55
C LEU A 46 -14.02 -7.65 -6.54
N ILE A 47 -13.37 -8.80 -6.34
CA ILE A 47 -14.06 -10.11 -6.24
C ILE A 47 -14.98 -10.12 -5.02
N GLY A 48 -14.50 -9.64 -3.86
CA GLY A 48 -15.25 -9.56 -2.63
C GLY A 48 -16.48 -8.67 -2.75
N HIS A 49 -16.33 -7.47 -3.33
CA HIS A 49 -17.43 -6.56 -3.62
C HIS A 49 -18.48 -7.22 -4.52
N ALA A 50 -18.06 -7.80 -5.65
CA ALA A 50 -18.98 -8.43 -6.61
C ALA A 50 -19.76 -9.59 -5.98
N LYS A 51 -19.09 -10.43 -5.18
CA LYS A 51 -19.75 -11.54 -4.47
C LYS A 51 -20.69 -11.04 -3.38
N ALA A 52 -20.30 -10.03 -2.61
CA ALA A 52 -21.15 -9.46 -1.56
C ALA A 52 -22.42 -8.83 -2.13
N GLU A 53 -22.29 -8.09 -3.22
CA GLU A 53 -23.43 -7.45 -3.88
C GLU A 53 -24.35 -8.49 -4.57
N TRP A 54 -23.77 -9.51 -5.19
CA TRP A 54 -24.54 -10.65 -5.69
C TRP A 54 -25.27 -11.39 -4.55
N CYS A 55 -24.65 -11.57 -3.37
CA CYS A 55 -25.30 -12.17 -2.21
C CYS A 55 -26.47 -11.33 -1.69
N ARG A 56 -26.38 -10.00 -1.79
CA ARG A 56 -27.41 -9.05 -1.38
C ARG A 56 -28.61 -9.05 -2.34
N LEU A 57 -28.36 -9.15 -3.64
CA LEU A 57 -29.38 -9.01 -4.69
C LEU A 57 -29.90 -10.33 -5.25
N GLN A 58 -29.04 -11.34 -5.35
CA GLN A 58 -29.28 -12.66 -5.93
C GLN A 58 -29.85 -12.60 -7.37
N THR A 59 -29.43 -11.61 -8.16
CA THR A 59 -29.82 -11.43 -9.56
C THR A 59 -28.61 -11.56 -10.48
N GLY A 60 -28.80 -12.03 -11.71
CA GLY A 60 -27.72 -12.12 -12.70
C GLY A 60 -26.53 -12.97 -12.26
N THR A 61 -25.38 -12.71 -12.88
CA THR A 61 -24.09 -13.33 -12.56
C THR A 61 -23.30 -12.48 -11.57
N VAL A 62 -22.34 -13.06 -10.84
CA VAL A 62 -21.44 -12.28 -9.96
C VAL A 62 -20.68 -11.20 -10.74
N ALA A 63 -20.30 -11.48 -12.00
CA ALA A 63 -19.60 -10.52 -12.83
C ALA A 63 -20.43 -9.25 -13.13
N ASP A 64 -21.76 -9.37 -13.18
CA ASP A 64 -22.65 -8.22 -13.38
C ASP A 64 -22.54 -7.22 -12.22
N HIS A 65 -22.19 -7.69 -11.02
CA HIS A 65 -22.04 -6.91 -9.80
C HIS A 65 -20.63 -6.36 -9.55
N LEU A 66 -19.72 -6.49 -10.51
CA LEU A 66 -18.46 -5.75 -10.48
C LEU A 66 -18.74 -4.24 -10.54
N PRO A 67 -18.12 -3.43 -9.67
CA PRO A 67 -18.36 -1.99 -9.64
C PRO A 67 -17.83 -1.34 -10.91
N CYS A 68 -18.46 -0.24 -11.33
CA CYS A 68 -17.93 0.55 -12.44
C CYS A 68 -16.60 1.22 -12.07
N PRO A 69 -15.73 1.50 -13.04
CA PRO A 69 -14.53 2.30 -12.79
C PRO A 69 -14.88 3.70 -12.25
N ASP A 70 -13.93 4.31 -11.54
CA ASP A 70 -13.98 5.75 -11.25
C ASP A 70 -13.64 6.54 -12.52
N THR A 71 -14.57 7.39 -12.94
CA THR A 71 -14.51 8.22 -14.15
C THR A 71 -14.22 9.69 -13.85
N GLY A 72 -13.95 10.06 -12.60
CA GLY A 72 -13.58 11.41 -12.20
C GLY A 72 -14.71 12.32 -11.72
N THR A 73 -15.94 11.79 -11.60
CA THR A 73 -17.06 12.55 -11.03
C THR A 73 -16.91 12.74 -9.52
N SER A 74 -16.41 11.72 -8.83
CA SER A 74 -16.09 11.76 -7.40
C SER A 74 -14.92 10.81 -7.16
N GLU A 75 -13.79 11.37 -6.76
CA GLU A 75 -12.53 10.63 -6.70
C GLU A 75 -12.64 9.35 -5.86
N GLY A 76 -12.22 8.24 -6.47
CA GLY A 76 -12.22 6.92 -5.86
C GLY A 76 -13.61 6.28 -5.74
N GLN A 77 -14.67 6.90 -6.25
CA GLN A 77 -16.01 6.31 -6.29
C GLN A 77 -16.29 5.67 -7.64
N ALA A 78 -16.90 4.50 -7.62
CA ALA A 78 -17.44 3.87 -8.81
C ALA A 78 -18.47 4.78 -9.47
N ALA A 79 -18.44 4.87 -10.80
CA ALA A 79 -19.52 5.49 -11.54
C ALA A 79 -20.85 4.77 -11.26
N ALA A 80 -21.96 5.51 -11.25
CA ALA A 80 -23.27 4.93 -10.97
C ALA A 80 -23.69 3.88 -12.01
N THR A 81 -23.29 4.07 -13.26
CA THR A 81 -23.58 3.15 -14.36
C THR A 81 -22.40 3.09 -15.33
N CYS A 82 -22.23 1.91 -15.94
CA CYS A 82 -21.29 1.68 -17.01
C CYS A 82 -21.76 0.48 -17.84
N ALA A 83 -21.49 0.49 -19.14
CA ALA A 83 -21.93 -0.55 -20.06
C ALA A 83 -20.79 -1.03 -20.94
N GLY A 84 -20.77 -2.34 -21.23
CA GLY A 84 -19.72 -2.95 -22.04
C GLY A 84 -18.35 -2.98 -21.36
N THR A 85 -17.29 -2.92 -22.17
CA THR A 85 -15.92 -2.84 -21.68
C THR A 85 -15.56 -1.39 -21.40
N VAL A 86 -15.31 -1.09 -20.13
CA VAL A 86 -15.00 0.27 -19.66
C VAL A 86 -13.73 0.27 -18.84
N ARG A 87 -12.94 1.32 -18.99
CA ARG A 87 -11.68 1.51 -18.28
C ARG A 87 -11.67 2.85 -17.57
N GLY A 88 -11.19 2.85 -16.34
CA GLY A 88 -11.04 4.04 -15.50
C GLY A 88 -10.15 3.76 -14.30
N ARG A 89 -10.16 4.67 -13.33
CA ARG A 89 -9.42 4.46 -12.07
C ARG A 89 -10.06 3.36 -11.25
N LEU A 90 -9.26 2.69 -10.43
CA LEU A 90 -9.77 1.79 -9.41
C LEU A 90 -10.69 2.59 -8.46
N PRO A 91 -11.95 2.17 -8.24
CA PRO A 91 -12.87 2.85 -7.34
C PRO A 91 -12.57 2.50 -5.87
N TRP A 92 -11.39 2.89 -5.39
CA TRP A 92 -10.84 2.49 -4.09
C TRP A 92 -11.73 2.83 -2.90
N ARG A 93 -12.48 3.94 -2.93
CA ARG A 93 -13.45 4.27 -1.86
C ARG A 93 -14.63 3.32 -1.87
N THR A 94 -15.17 3.01 -3.05
CA THR A 94 -16.26 2.03 -3.18
C THR A 94 -15.83 0.65 -2.70
N LEU A 95 -14.56 0.30 -2.92
CA LEU A 95 -13.98 -0.96 -2.47
C LEU A 95 -13.57 -0.97 -0.98
N GLY A 96 -13.67 0.16 -0.27
CA GLY A 96 -13.23 0.28 1.12
C GLY A 96 -11.71 0.18 1.30
N LEU A 97 -10.94 0.44 0.25
CA LEU A 97 -9.49 0.40 0.24
C LEU A 97 -8.89 1.80 0.49
N PRO A 98 -7.66 1.89 1.02
CA PRO A 98 -6.87 3.11 0.84
C PRO A 98 -6.54 3.31 -0.66
N PRO A 99 -6.07 4.49 -1.08
CA PRO A 99 -5.60 4.73 -2.44
C PRO A 99 -4.40 3.83 -2.78
N VAL A 100 -4.65 2.67 -3.38
CA VAL A 100 -3.62 1.68 -3.72
C VAL A 100 -2.79 2.20 -4.90
N ARG A 101 -1.47 2.12 -4.75
CA ARG A 101 -0.49 2.58 -5.73
C ARG A 101 0.46 1.46 -6.13
N ASP A 102 0.92 1.51 -7.38
CA ASP A 102 1.95 0.61 -7.86
C ASP A 102 3.36 1.00 -7.37
N ALA A 103 4.37 0.28 -7.83
CA ALA A 103 5.77 0.52 -7.46
C ALA A 103 6.32 1.88 -7.95
N ALA A 104 5.67 2.53 -8.92
CA ALA A 104 6.02 3.86 -9.39
C ALA A 104 5.27 4.98 -8.63
N GLY A 105 4.40 4.63 -7.69
CA GLY A 105 3.56 5.59 -6.95
C GLY A 105 2.28 5.96 -7.69
N GLU A 106 1.96 5.29 -8.79
CA GLU A 106 0.81 5.59 -9.62
C GLU A 106 -0.43 4.85 -9.13
N CYS A 107 -1.59 5.51 -9.17
CA CYS A 107 -2.84 4.86 -8.77
C CYS A 107 -3.26 3.80 -9.78
N LEU A 108 -3.78 2.69 -9.26
CA LEU A 108 -4.20 1.57 -10.08
C LEU A 108 -5.38 1.93 -10.99
N TRP A 109 -5.35 1.33 -12.17
CA TRP A 109 -6.41 1.35 -13.16
C TRP A 109 -7.21 0.06 -13.10
N TYR A 110 -8.43 0.15 -13.60
CA TYR A 110 -9.39 -0.94 -13.60
C TYR A 110 -10.13 -0.96 -14.93
N GLU A 111 -10.16 -2.13 -15.57
CA GLU A 111 -11.02 -2.39 -16.71
C GLU A 111 -12.06 -3.45 -16.36
N ARG A 112 -13.33 -3.08 -16.51
CA ARG A 112 -14.49 -3.97 -16.39
C ARG A 112 -14.91 -4.43 -17.77
N GLY A 113 -15.21 -5.72 -17.92
CA GLY A 113 -15.85 -6.28 -19.11
C GLY A 113 -17.08 -7.13 -18.75
N PRO A 114 -17.76 -7.70 -19.76
CA PRO A 114 -19.03 -8.43 -19.56
C PRO A 114 -18.94 -9.71 -18.71
N GLY A 115 -17.76 -10.27 -18.50
CA GLY A 115 -17.57 -11.55 -17.79
C GLY A 115 -16.39 -11.56 -16.83
N GLY A 116 -15.84 -10.38 -16.53
CA GLY A 116 -14.64 -10.28 -15.72
C GLY A 116 -14.06 -8.88 -15.72
N ALA A 117 -12.86 -8.77 -15.21
CA ALA A 117 -12.15 -7.51 -15.14
C ALA A 117 -10.64 -7.72 -15.12
N ARG A 118 -9.89 -6.62 -15.18
CA ARG A 118 -8.48 -6.62 -14.81
C ARG A 118 -8.12 -5.36 -14.03
N VAL A 119 -7.22 -5.52 -13.09
CA VAL A 119 -6.53 -4.43 -12.41
C VAL A 119 -5.23 -4.17 -13.17
N ILE A 120 -4.88 -2.91 -13.37
CA ILE A 120 -3.75 -2.49 -14.20
C ILE A 120 -2.90 -1.53 -13.35
N ALA A 121 -1.64 -1.88 -13.12
CA ALA A 121 -0.61 -0.99 -12.62
C ALA A 121 0.01 -0.28 -13.84
N PRO A 122 -0.16 1.04 -14.01
CA PRO A 122 0.28 1.74 -15.20
C PRO A 122 1.81 1.91 -15.28
N GLY A 123 2.53 1.72 -14.16
CA GLY A 123 3.97 1.95 -14.09
C GLY A 123 4.32 3.44 -14.22
N ALA A 124 5.61 3.75 -14.24
CA ALA A 124 6.07 5.14 -14.35
C ALA A 124 5.60 5.80 -15.66
N ALA A 125 5.35 7.11 -15.61
CA ALA A 125 5.02 7.92 -16.78
C ALA A 125 6.06 7.76 -17.91
N GLN A 126 5.58 7.70 -19.15
CA GLN A 126 6.39 7.58 -20.35
C GLN A 126 6.22 8.82 -21.22
N GLY A 127 7.33 9.37 -21.72
CA GLY A 127 7.31 10.49 -22.66
C GLY A 127 6.57 11.73 -22.12
N ALA A 128 5.61 12.23 -22.89
CA ALA A 128 4.84 13.43 -22.58
C ALA A 128 3.53 13.15 -21.81
N GLN A 129 3.42 12.00 -21.13
CA GLN A 129 2.22 11.67 -20.37
C GLN A 129 2.00 12.66 -19.22
N VAL A 130 0.80 13.24 -19.18
CA VAL A 130 0.39 14.19 -18.14
C VAL A 130 -0.44 13.45 -17.11
N ARG A 131 0.14 13.20 -15.93
CA ARG A 131 -0.46 12.37 -14.87
C ARG A 131 -0.72 13.11 -13.56
N ASP A 132 -0.70 14.43 -13.61
CA ASP A 132 -0.87 15.29 -12.44
C ASP A 132 -2.24 15.10 -11.79
N ALA A 133 -2.33 15.44 -10.50
CA ALA A 133 -3.58 15.49 -9.76
C ALA A 133 -4.35 16.79 -10.05
N ALA A 134 -5.69 16.77 -9.94
CA ALA A 134 -6.55 17.95 -10.15
C ALA A 134 -7.18 18.42 -8.85
N ALA A 135 -7.61 19.69 -8.80
CA ALA A 135 -8.17 20.31 -7.59
C ALA A 135 -9.38 19.56 -7.01
N GLY A 136 -10.18 18.86 -7.83
CA GLY A 136 -11.31 18.03 -7.40
C GLY A 136 -10.99 16.55 -7.16
N ALA A 137 -9.75 16.12 -7.44
CA ALA A 137 -9.29 14.75 -7.30
C ALA A 137 -7.77 14.75 -7.02
N PRO A 138 -7.38 15.18 -5.80
CA PRO A 138 -5.99 15.44 -5.44
C PRO A 138 -5.16 14.17 -5.16
N VAL A 139 -5.79 13.00 -5.07
CA VAL A 139 -5.13 11.74 -4.67
C VAL A 139 -4.74 10.92 -5.89
N CYS A 140 -5.66 10.67 -6.82
CA CYS A 140 -5.51 9.73 -7.92
C CYS A 140 -6.06 10.21 -9.27
N GLY A 141 -6.66 11.40 -9.36
CA GLY A 141 -7.57 11.72 -10.45
C GLY A 141 -7.41 13.07 -11.12
N GLY A 142 -6.19 13.52 -11.45
CA GLY A 142 -6.09 14.73 -12.29
C GLY A 142 -6.10 14.50 -13.79
N ASN A 143 -5.94 13.25 -14.25
CA ASN A 143 -6.19 12.88 -15.64
C ASN A 143 -6.81 11.47 -15.72
N TYR A 144 -7.94 11.37 -16.41
CA TYR A 144 -8.73 10.15 -16.59
C TYR A 144 -8.70 9.61 -18.02
N ASP A 145 -7.90 10.20 -18.92
CA ASP A 145 -7.69 9.67 -20.27
C ASP A 145 -6.85 8.38 -20.20
N PRO A 146 -7.40 7.21 -20.58
CA PRO A 146 -6.66 5.96 -20.53
C PRO A 146 -5.41 5.92 -21.41
N ALA A 147 -5.36 6.72 -22.49
CA ALA A 147 -4.20 6.81 -23.37
C ALA A 147 -2.95 7.32 -22.63
N GLN A 148 -3.13 8.08 -21.55
CA GLN A 148 -2.03 8.67 -20.78
C GLN A 148 -1.37 7.68 -19.80
N TYR A 149 -1.90 6.45 -19.69
CA TYR A 149 -1.52 5.49 -18.64
C TYR A 149 -1.33 4.05 -19.11
N VAL A 150 -1.95 3.63 -20.22
CA VAL A 150 -2.03 2.21 -20.59
C VAL A 150 -1.55 1.99 -22.03
N GLU A 151 -0.22 1.99 -22.22
CA GLU A 151 0.42 1.85 -23.55
C GLU A 151 1.21 0.53 -23.74
N GLY A 152 1.01 -0.50 -22.92
CA GLY A 152 1.52 -1.86 -23.17
C GLY A 152 3.04 -2.04 -22.99
N GLY A 153 3.78 -0.99 -22.63
CA GLY A 153 5.24 -1.00 -22.52
C GLY A 153 5.76 -1.35 -21.12
N ASN A 154 5.12 -0.80 -20.09
CA ASN A 154 5.54 -0.87 -18.67
C ASN A 154 4.41 -1.25 -17.71
N ASP A 155 3.18 -1.40 -18.19
CA ASP A 155 2.05 -1.74 -17.35
C ASP A 155 2.06 -3.22 -16.95
N ILE A 156 1.54 -3.49 -15.76
CA ILE A 156 1.34 -4.84 -15.26
C ILE A 156 -0.14 -5.01 -14.98
N ALA A 157 -0.76 -5.99 -15.63
CA ALA A 157 -2.17 -6.30 -15.45
C ALA A 157 -2.38 -7.62 -14.73
N LEU A 158 -3.34 -7.64 -13.81
CA LEU A 158 -3.82 -8.84 -13.13
C LEU A 158 -5.29 -9.09 -13.47
N ALA A 159 -5.56 -10.25 -14.05
CA ALA A 159 -6.90 -10.62 -14.50
C ALA A 159 -7.78 -11.13 -13.33
N ILE A 160 -9.07 -10.83 -13.44
CA ILE A 160 -10.18 -11.46 -12.73
C ILE A 160 -10.96 -12.25 -13.77
N ALA A 161 -10.76 -13.56 -13.76
CA ALA A 161 -11.39 -14.46 -14.70
C ALA A 161 -12.79 -14.87 -14.24
N ALA A 162 -13.59 -15.42 -15.14
CA ALA A 162 -14.93 -15.91 -14.81
C ALA A 162 -14.93 -16.95 -13.67
N ALA A 163 -13.87 -17.76 -13.56
CA ALA A 163 -13.73 -18.74 -12.47
C ALA A 163 -13.64 -18.07 -11.08
N ASP A 164 -13.04 -16.89 -10.99
CA ASP A 164 -12.92 -16.13 -9.74
C ASP A 164 -14.28 -15.56 -9.28
N LEU A 165 -15.17 -15.38 -10.25
CA LEU A 165 -16.51 -14.82 -10.13
C LEU A 165 -17.59 -15.91 -10.17
N ALA A 166 -17.24 -17.15 -9.81
CA ALA A 166 -18.24 -18.17 -9.58
C ALA A 166 -19.16 -17.77 -8.40
N PRO A 167 -20.47 -18.03 -8.49
CA PRO A 167 -21.38 -17.83 -7.37
C PRO A 167 -20.89 -18.57 -6.12
N PRO A 168 -20.85 -17.93 -4.94
CA PRO A 168 -20.45 -18.60 -3.72
C PRO A 168 -21.48 -19.69 -3.34
N SER A 169 -21.00 -20.79 -2.76
CA SER A 169 -21.85 -21.91 -2.30
C SER A 169 -22.80 -21.56 -1.16
N GLY A 170 -22.68 -20.35 -0.60
CA GLY A 170 -23.60 -19.76 0.36
C GLY A 170 -23.38 -18.25 0.43
N CYS A 171 -24.45 -17.51 0.71
CA CYS A 171 -24.43 -16.05 0.85
C CYS A 171 -24.07 -15.61 2.28
N ALA A 172 -23.51 -16.51 3.10
CA ALA A 172 -22.96 -16.10 4.38
C ALA A 172 -21.91 -15.03 4.08
N PRO A 173 -21.98 -13.86 4.74
CA PRO A 173 -20.96 -12.83 4.54
C PRO A 173 -19.61 -13.51 4.71
N PRO A 174 -18.66 -13.31 3.77
CA PRO A 174 -17.31 -13.80 3.97
C PRO A 174 -16.88 -13.37 5.37
N ALA A 175 -16.27 -14.29 6.13
CA ALA A 175 -15.66 -13.92 7.39
C ALA A 175 -14.86 -12.63 7.11
N PRO A 176 -15.00 -11.58 7.95
CA PRO A 176 -14.26 -10.35 7.75
C PRO A 176 -12.81 -10.72 7.46
N PRO A 177 -12.13 -10.03 6.51
CA PRO A 177 -10.75 -10.35 6.17
C PRO A 177 -10.00 -10.54 7.48
N PRO A 178 -9.18 -11.62 7.62
CA PRO A 178 -8.42 -11.79 8.84
C PRO A 178 -7.76 -10.45 9.12
N PRO A 179 -7.90 -9.91 10.33
CA PRO A 179 -7.32 -8.61 10.65
C PRO A 179 -5.88 -8.66 10.15
N PRO A 180 -5.39 -7.58 9.50
CA PRO A 180 -4.03 -7.55 8.99
C PRO A 180 -3.12 -8.11 10.08
N PRO A 181 -2.18 -9.02 9.74
CA PRO A 181 -1.30 -9.60 10.75
C PRO A 181 -0.78 -8.43 11.59
N PRO A 182 -0.90 -8.50 12.93
CA PRO A 182 -0.54 -7.37 13.78
C PRO A 182 0.84 -6.89 13.33
N PRO A 183 1.02 -5.56 13.11
CA PRO A 183 2.29 -5.04 12.65
C PRO A 183 3.38 -5.63 13.54
N SER A 184 4.39 -6.25 12.93
CA SER A 184 5.42 -7.01 13.63
C SER A 184 5.94 -6.16 14.78
N SER A 185 5.57 -6.53 16.01
CA SER A 185 5.97 -5.79 17.21
C SER A 185 7.49 -5.81 17.25
N ASN A 186 8.13 -4.64 17.11
CA ASN A 186 9.57 -4.55 17.24
C ASN A 186 9.91 -4.86 18.72
N PRO A 187 10.54 -6.00 19.04
CA PRO A 187 10.72 -6.46 20.42
C PRO A 187 11.59 -5.49 21.25
N SER A 188 12.39 -4.65 20.58
CA SER A 188 13.18 -3.59 21.21
C SER A 188 12.34 -2.46 21.81
N CYS A 189 11.23 -2.07 21.17
CA CYS A 189 10.36 -1.01 21.69
C CYS A 189 9.55 -1.49 22.90
N VAL A 190 9.06 -2.74 22.87
CA VAL A 190 8.26 -3.32 23.96
C VAL A 190 9.10 -3.49 25.23
N SER A 191 10.34 -3.93 25.10
CA SER A 191 11.27 -4.07 26.24
C SER A 191 11.68 -2.72 26.84
N ALA A 192 11.94 -1.70 26.03
CA ALA A 192 12.24 -0.35 26.50
C ALA A 192 11.05 0.28 27.27
N ALA A 193 9.82 0.10 26.78
CA ALA A 193 8.61 0.59 27.43
C ALA A 193 8.36 -0.08 28.81
N ASN A 194 8.50 -1.41 28.89
CA ASN A 194 8.36 -2.16 30.15
C ASN A 194 9.41 -1.73 31.20
N THR A 195 10.62 -1.42 30.73
CA THR A 195 11.70 -0.91 31.60
C THR A 195 11.32 0.42 32.24
N LEU A 196 10.77 1.37 31.47
CA LEU A 196 10.31 2.66 32.01
C LEU A 196 9.14 2.49 32.99
N LEU A 197 8.16 1.65 32.68
CA LEU A 197 7.00 1.44 33.55
C LEU A 197 7.39 0.90 34.94
N SER A 198 8.37 -0.01 34.99
CA SER A 198 8.92 -0.54 36.25
C SER A 198 9.57 0.54 37.13
N LYS A 199 10.04 1.64 36.56
CA LYS A 199 10.64 2.77 37.28
C LYS A 199 9.60 3.78 37.80
N VAL A 200 8.33 3.64 37.38
CA VAL A 200 7.22 4.54 37.74
C VAL A 200 6.25 3.90 38.76
N SER A 201 6.20 2.56 38.87
CA SER A 201 5.14 1.84 39.60
C SER A 201 5.16 1.94 41.14
N GLY A 202 5.94 2.84 41.72
CA GLY A 202 6.11 2.96 43.18
C GLY A 202 5.83 4.35 43.72
N ASN A 203 4.63 4.92 43.50
CA ASN A 203 4.16 6.24 44.00
C ASN A 203 5.12 7.45 43.83
N SER A 204 6.25 7.27 43.13
CA SER A 204 7.36 8.21 42.97
C SER A 204 7.91 8.03 41.56
N ASN A 205 7.92 9.11 40.76
CA ASN A 205 8.45 9.07 39.40
C ASN A 205 9.97 9.30 39.42
N LEU A 206 10.75 8.22 39.48
CA LEU A 206 12.22 8.27 39.51
C LEU A 206 12.83 8.84 38.22
N CYS A 207 12.09 8.83 37.11
CA CYS A 207 12.57 9.39 35.84
C CYS A 207 12.35 10.91 35.73
N ARG A 208 11.71 11.56 36.73
CA ARG A 208 11.42 12.99 36.73
C ARG A 208 12.58 13.79 37.33
N GLN A 209 13.22 14.65 36.53
CA GLN A 209 14.00 15.77 37.03
C GLN A 209 13.29 17.05 36.60
N GLY A 210 12.87 17.92 37.54
CA GLY A 210 11.97 19.05 37.26
C GLY A 210 12.30 19.86 35.97
N GLY A 211 11.27 20.36 35.28
CA GLY A 211 11.38 20.91 33.91
C GLY A 211 11.24 19.84 32.83
N ASN A 212 11.67 20.13 31.59
CA ASN A 212 11.63 19.21 30.42
C ASN A 212 12.80 18.18 30.42
N ARG A 213 13.29 17.72 31.59
CA ARG A 213 14.51 16.90 31.70
C ARG A 213 14.20 15.49 32.22
N VAL A 214 14.74 14.48 31.54
CA VAL A 214 14.66 13.07 31.93
C VAL A 214 15.89 12.69 32.75
N ALA A 215 15.72 11.91 33.83
CA ALA A 215 16.83 11.45 34.63
C ALA A 215 17.84 10.61 33.81
N PRO A 216 19.17 10.73 34.04
CA PRO A 216 20.21 10.03 33.29
C PRO A 216 20.00 8.52 33.18
N GLU A 217 19.50 7.90 34.25
CA GLU A 217 19.19 6.47 34.35
C GLU A 217 18.04 6.02 33.43
N CYS A 218 17.20 6.95 32.98
CA CYS A 218 16.08 6.69 32.06
C CYS A 218 16.38 7.18 30.62
N THR A 219 17.50 7.89 30.39
CA THR A 219 17.86 8.49 29.10
C THR A 219 18.08 7.44 28.01
N GLY A 220 18.68 6.29 28.32
CA GLY A 220 18.91 5.22 27.34
C GLY A 220 17.62 4.61 26.78
N ALA A 221 16.67 4.29 27.68
CA ALA A 221 15.36 3.78 27.29
C ALA A 221 14.50 4.85 26.59
N ALA A 222 14.57 6.10 27.06
CA ALA A 222 13.90 7.23 26.42
C ALA A 222 14.45 7.50 25.01
N ASN A 223 15.76 7.41 24.79
CA ASN A 223 16.38 7.59 23.47
C ASN A 223 16.01 6.46 22.49
N GLN A 224 15.90 5.22 22.97
CA GLN A 224 15.43 4.09 22.15
C GLN A 224 13.96 4.24 21.74
N ILE A 225 13.14 4.88 22.58
CA ILE A 225 11.74 5.21 22.29
C ILE A 225 11.63 6.48 21.44
N ALA A 226 12.52 7.46 21.60
CA ALA A 226 12.55 8.70 20.81
C ALA A 226 12.90 8.47 19.33
N ILE A 227 13.51 7.33 19.00
CA ILE A 227 13.66 6.87 17.62
C ILE A 227 12.29 6.44 17.02
N ASN A 228 11.24 6.30 17.84
CA ASN A 228 9.86 5.87 17.51
C ASN A 228 8.75 6.58 18.34
N ASN A 229 8.86 7.90 18.51
CA ASN A 229 7.71 8.81 18.55
C ASN A 229 6.49 8.62 19.48
N CYS A 230 6.58 9.25 20.66
CA CYS A 230 5.45 9.76 21.46
C CYS A 230 5.62 11.28 21.68
N GLY A 231 4.56 12.08 21.48
CA GLY A 231 4.64 13.55 21.37
C GLY A 231 4.00 14.27 22.56
N CYS A 232 4.68 15.31 23.06
CA CYS A 232 4.32 16.10 24.26
C CYS A 232 3.07 16.98 24.08
N ARG A 233 2.30 17.17 25.17
CA ARG A 233 1.37 18.31 25.36
C ARG A 233 1.89 19.20 26.51
N PRO A 234 1.87 20.54 26.36
CA PRO A 234 2.31 21.49 27.39
C PRO A 234 1.18 21.70 28.41
N ALA A 235 1.01 20.74 29.30
CA ALA A 235 0.31 20.94 30.56
C ALA A 235 1.05 20.08 31.59
N ALA A 236 1.11 20.54 32.83
CA ALA A 236 2.08 20.14 33.86
C ALA A 236 2.10 18.64 34.26
N ASP A 237 1.31 17.78 33.61
CA ASP A 237 0.94 16.43 34.08
C ASP A 237 1.12 15.31 33.02
N ALA A 238 1.76 15.56 31.88
CA ALA A 238 1.72 14.65 30.71
C ALA A 238 2.65 13.41 30.72
N PHE A 239 3.14 12.96 31.88
CA PHE A 239 3.75 11.62 32.02
C PHE A 239 2.85 10.60 32.74
N VAL A 240 1.61 10.99 33.07
CA VAL A 240 0.74 10.23 33.98
C VAL A 240 -0.49 9.63 33.27
N ASN A 241 -0.52 9.55 31.94
CA ASN A 241 -1.65 8.91 31.24
C ASN A 241 -1.26 7.57 30.56
N PRO A 242 -1.71 6.41 31.09
CA PRO A 242 -1.53 5.08 30.50
C PRO A 242 -1.90 4.88 29.01
N PRO A 243 -2.80 5.65 28.36
CA PRO A 243 -3.18 5.43 26.97
C PRO A 243 -2.06 5.64 25.95
N CYS A 244 -0.97 6.33 26.29
CA CYS A 244 0.14 6.56 25.36
C CYS A 244 1.03 5.31 25.18
N LEU A 245 1.10 4.44 26.19
CA LEU A 245 1.93 3.22 26.18
C LEU A 245 1.15 1.98 25.72
N ASN A 246 -0.17 1.98 25.90
CA ASN A 246 -0.96 0.74 25.77
C ASN A 246 -1.41 0.43 24.33
N ASN A 247 -1.19 1.30 23.32
CA ASN A 247 -1.78 1.15 21.96
C ASN A 247 -0.92 1.64 20.76
N LEU A 248 0.41 1.65 20.84
CA LEU A 248 1.26 2.24 19.79
C LEU A 248 1.21 1.48 18.44
N ASN A 249 0.69 2.13 17.40
CA ASN A 249 0.75 1.70 16.00
C ASN A 249 1.68 2.61 15.14
N PRO A 250 2.12 2.19 13.93
CA PRO A 250 3.14 2.90 13.15
C PRO A 250 2.85 4.38 12.78
N PRO A 251 1.60 4.81 12.50
CA PRO A 251 1.29 6.24 12.27
C PRO A 251 1.42 7.13 13.51
N GLN A 252 1.12 6.61 14.69
CA GLN A 252 1.30 7.31 15.97
C GLN A 252 2.79 7.54 16.26
N CYS A 253 3.63 6.62 15.76
CA CYS A 253 5.08 6.76 15.68
C CYS A 253 5.57 7.82 14.65
N GLN A 254 4.74 8.59 13.94
CA GLN A 254 5.19 9.68 13.04
C GLN A 254 4.71 11.07 13.48
N ALA A 255 3.54 11.15 14.11
CA ALA A 255 2.96 12.40 14.63
C ALA A 255 3.71 12.98 15.84
N ALA A 256 4.41 12.14 16.58
CA ALA A 256 5.14 12.55 17.77
C ALA A 256 6.49 13.26 17.49
N ILE A 257 6.97 13.23 16.23
CA ILE A 257 8.36 13.60 15.83
C ILE A 257 8.29 15.09 15.55
N ALA A 258 7.22 15.47 14.86
CA ALA A 258 6.86 16.84 14.57
C ALA A 258 6.58 17.67 15.84
N SER A 259 6.10 17.06 16.93
CA SER A 259 5.76 17.78 18.16
C SER A 259 6.95 18.01 19.09
N LEU A 260 7.98 17.15 19.06
CA LEU A 260 9.22 17.35 19.81
C LEU A 260 10.15 18.40 19.18
N GLN A 261 10.09 18.58 17.86
CA GLN A 261 10.91 19.59 17.15
C GLN A 261 10.36 21.02 17.24
N GLY A 262 9.12 21.20 17.71
CA GLY A 262 8.54 22.52 18.01
C GLY A 262 8.78 23.02 19.44
N CYS A 263 9.48 22.25 20.29
CA CYS A 263 9.73 22.58 21.70
C CYS A 263 11.14 23.16 21.93
N GLY A 264 11.52 24.15 21.12
CA GLY A 264 12.62 25.07 21.41
C GLY A 264 12.22 26.12 22.43
#